data_AF-A0A654G5P6-F1
#
_entry.id   AF-A0A654G5P6-F1
#
_cell.length_a   1.000
_cell.length_b   1.000
_cell.length_c   1.000
_cell.angle_alpha   90.00
_cell.angle_beta   90.00
_cell.angle_gamma   90.00
#
_symmetry.space_group_name_H-M   'P 1'
#
loop_
_entity.id
_entity.type
_entity.pdbx_description
1 polymer ?
#
loop_
_entity_poly.entity_id
_entity_poly.type
_entity_poly.pdbx_seq_one_letter_code
_entity_poly.pdbx_strand_id
1 'polypeptide(L)'
;MKKCLDNNNPNAYYIKGIIRYFVLNHSDVGLRHIGKAADASQKEATYMYAMLLLCRGKTEEGTAYLSHLEWAKDTTMAEACWKKIKTSLHGTKVARKNCYIISLRNMKPPSVCHSRDLNNTCETCFIYKQMLKFIFMV
;
A
#
# COMPACT_ATOMS: atom_id res chain seq x y z
N MET A 1 12.86 19.67 -5.57
CA MET A 1 12.56 18.27 -5.97
C MET A 1 13.60 17.64 -6.88
N LYS A 2 14.07 18.31 -7.96
CA LYS A 2 15.08 17.76 -8.89
C LYS A 2 16.38 17.32 -8.18
N LYS A 3 17.05 18.25 -7.48
CA LYS A 3 18.24 17.98 -6.64
C LYS A 3 18.07 16.84 -5.62
N CYS A 4 16.86 16.63 -5.08
CA CYS A 4 16.61 15.57 -4.09
C CYS A 4 16.49 14.18 -4.75
N LEU A 5 15.93 14.11 -5.97
CA LEU A 5 15.87 12.87 -6.74
C LEU A 5 17.26 12.50 -7.27
N ASP A 6 18.04 13.51 -7.65
CA ASP A 6 19.42 13.35 -8.09
C ASP A 6 20.30 12.79 -6.96
N ASN A 7 19.99 13.13 -5.71
CA ASN A 7 20.62 12.56 -4.50
C ASN A 7 19.97 11.25 -4.01
N ASN A 8 19.17 10.60 -4.85
CA ASN A 8 18.48 9.34 -4.56
C ASN A 8 17.63 9.34 -3.26
N ASN A 9 17.04 10.48 -2.87
CA ASN A 9 16.27 10.60 -1.63
C ASN A 9 14.93 9.81 -1.73
N PRO A 10 14.71 8.77 -0.89
CA PRO A 10 13.50 7.94 -0.95
C PRO A 10 12.20 8.73 -0.75
N ASN A 11 12.18 9.70 0.17
CA ASN A 11 11.01 10.54 0.42
C ASN A 11 10.64 11.39 -0.80
N ALA A 12 11.64 11.85 -1.57
CA ALA A 12 11.39 12.60 -2.79
C ALA A 12 10.74 11.73 -3.88
N TYR A 13 11.18 10.47 -4.00
CA TYR A 13 10.56 9.50 -4.89
C TYR A 13 9.13 9.19 -4.47
N TYR A 14 8.87 9.00 -3.19
CA TYR A 14 7.54 8.73 -2.66
C TYR A 14 6.55 9.86 -2.92
N ILE A 15 6.90 11.11 -2.60
CA ILE A 15 6.01 12.27 -2.85
C ILE A 15 5.74 12.42 -4.35
N LYS A 16 6.78 12.28 -5.19
CA LYS A 16 6.61 12.35 -6.65
C LYS A 16 5.73 11.22 -7.16
N GLY A 17 5.86 10.03 -6.58
CA GLY A 17 5.03 8.88 -6.84
C GLY A 17 3.56 9.13 -6.55
N ILE A 18 3.23 9.68 -5.37
CA ILE A 18 1.86 10.06 -4.99
C ILE A 18 1.26 11.04 -5.99
N ILE A 19 1.98 12.12 -6.31
CA ILE A 19 1.49 13.15 -7.26
C ILE A 19 1.21 12.51 -8.63
N ARG A 20 2.15 11.72 -9.14
CA ARG A 20 2.00 11.06 -10.45
C ARG A 20 0.86 10.05 -10.44
N TYR A 21 0.73 9.27 -9.38
CA TYR A 21 -0.24 8.19 -9.30
C TYR A 21 -1.68 8.69 -9.07
N PHE A 22 -1.88 9.51 -8.02
CA PHE A 22 -3.20 9.89 -7.54
C PHE A 22 -3.68 11.22 -8.09
N VAL A 23 -2.80 12.20 -8.29
CA VAL A 23 -3.19 13.56 -8.72
C VAL A 23 -3.24 13.65 -10.25
N LEU A 24 -2.20 13.15 -10.92
CA LEU A 24 -2.06 13.24 -12.38
C LEU A 24 -2.60 12.01 -13.13
N ASN A 25 -3.04 10.96 -12.40
CA ASN A 25 -3.52 9.70 -12.97
C ASN A 25 -2.52 8.99 -13.92
N HIS A 26 -1.22 9.28 -13.80
CA HIS A 26 -0.15 8.58 -14.50
C HIS A 26 0.27 7.35 -13.70
N SER A 27 -0.64 6.37 -13.60
CA SER A 27 -0.53 5.26 -12.64
C SER A 27 0.78 4.47 -12.76
N ASP A 28 1.28 4.16 -13.96
CA ASP A 28 2.50 3.36 -14.08
C ASP A 28 3.76 4.14 -13.72
N VAL A 29 3.82 5.43 -14.08
CA VAL A 29 4.92 6.32 -13.69
C VAL A 29 4.92 6.56 -12.19
N GLY A 30 3.75 6.78 -11.60
CA GLY A 30 3.59 6.93 -10.17
C GLY A 30 4.00 5.67 -9.42
N LEU A 31 3.53 4.50 -9.87
CA LEU A 31 3.85 3.22 -9.27
C LEU A 31 5.36 2.96 -9.29
N ARG A 32 6.04 3.23 -10.40
CA ARG A 32 7.51 3.10 -10.50
C ARG A 32 8.26 4.00 -9.52
N HIS A 33 7.80 5.22 -9.29
CA HIS A 33 8.42 6.11 -8.31
C HIS A 33 8.20 5.64 -6.86
N ILE A 34 7.00 5.16 -6.53
CA ILE A 34 6.71 4.58 -5.21
C ILE A 34 7.56 3.32 -5.00
N GLY A 35 7.68 2.46 -6.02
CA GLY A 35 8.54 1.26 -6.00
C GLY A 35 10.00 1.58 -5.67
N LYS A 36 10.59 2.58 -6.33
CA LYS A 36 11.96 3.03 -6.00
C LYS A 36 12.15 3.45 -4.54
N ALA A 37 11.14 4.09 -3.95
CA ALA A 37 11.20 4.48 -2.54
C ALA A 37 11.01 3.27 -1.62
N ALA A 38 10.17 2.31 -2.01
CA ALA A 38 9.97 1.04 -1.32
C ALA A 38 11.23 0.17 -1.34
N ASP A 39 11.94 0.12 -2.47
CA ASP A 39 13.22 -0.60 -2.63
C ASP A 39 14.33 -0.01 -1.75
N ALA A 40 14.23 1.28 -1.44
CA ALA A 40 15.09 1.97 -0.48
C ALA A 40 14.58 1.86 0.97
N SER A 41 13.68 0.90 1.26
CA SER A 41 13.14 0.59 2.58
C SER A 41 12.41 1.75 3.27
N GLN A 42 11.88 2.72 2.51
CA GLN A 42 11.05 3.77 3.10
C GLN A 42 9.66 3.21 3.43
N LYS A 43 9.38 3.06 4.73
CA LYS A 43 8.22 2.34 5.28
C LYS A 43 6.87 2.71 4.65
N GLU A 44 6.56 4.00 4.53
CA GLU A 44 5.30 4.45 3.94
C GLU A 44 5.20 4.13 2.45
N ALA A 45 6.31 4.23 1.71
CA ALA A 45 6.34 3.79 0.31
C ALA A 45 6.22 2.28 0.19
N THR A 46 6.89 1.50 1.03
CA THR A 46 6.78 0.04 1.07
C THR A 46 5.33 -0.39 1.30
N TYR A 47 4.66 0.19 2.30
CA TYR A 47 3.22 -0.07 2.53
C TYR A 47 2.37 0.33 1.32
N MET A 48 2.56 1.55 0.80
CA MET A 48 1.77 2.05 -0.32
C MET A 48 1.96 1.21 -1.58
N TYR A 49 3.20 0.83 -1.88
CA TYR A 49 3.56 -0.01 -3.02
C TYR A 49 2.91 -1.38 -2.91
N ALA A 50 3.06 -2.04 -1.76
CA ALA A 50 2.42 -3.32 -1.47
C ALA A 50 0.90 -3.25 -1.70
N MET A 51 0.22 -2.24 -1.14
CA MET A 51 -1.23 -2.07 -1.32
C MET A 51 -1.62 -1.87 -2.79
N LEU A 52 -0.86 -1.07 -3.55
CA LEU A 52 -1.13 -0.84 -4.96
C LEU A 52 -0.92 -2.10 -5.80
N LEU A 53 0.10 -2.92 -5.50
CA LEU A 53 0.32 -4.20 -6.17
C LEU A 53 -0.82 -5.19 -5.88
N LEU A 54 -1.18 -5.37 -4.61
CA LEU A 54 -2.30 -6.20 -4.17
C LEU A 54 -3.60 -5.78 -4.85
N CYS A 55 -3.90 -4.47 -4.87
CA CYS A 55 -5.10 -3.94 -5.52
C CYS A 55 -5.09 -4.07 -7.05
N ARG A 56 -3.93 -4.26 -7.68
CA ARG A 56 -3.79 -4.53 -9.13
C ARG A 56 -3.70 -6.03 -9.44
N GLY A 57 -3.91 -6.91 -8.45
CA GLY A 57 -3.91 -8.36 -8.62
C GLY A 57 -2.52 -8.99 -8.63
N LYS A 58 -1.46 -8.21 -8.35
CA LYS A 58 -0.09 -8.72 -8.20
C LYS A 58 0.13 -9.22 -6.78
N THR A 59 -0.58 -10.29 -6.42
CA THR A 59 -0.70 -10.72 -5.03
C THR A 59 0.63 -11.13 -4.41
N GLU A 60 1.38 -12.00 -5.07
CA GLU A 60 2.67 -12.50 -4.56
C GLU A 60 3.67 -11.36 -4.33
N GLU A 61 3.85 -10.49 -5.33
CA GLU A 61 4.74 -9.32 -5.25
C GLU A 61 4.29 -8.38 -4.12
N GLY A 62 2.98 -8.09 -4.03
CA GLY A 62 2.43 -7.21 -3.02
C GLY A 62 2.58 -7.76 -1.59
N THR A 63 2.36 -9.06 -1.39
CA THR A 63 2.57 -9.74 -0.11
C THR A 63 4.04 -9.71 0.30
N ALA A 64 4.97 -9.97 -0.63
CA ALA A 64 6.40 -9.91 -0.35
C ALA A 64 6.84 -8.54 0.18
N TYR A 65 6.44 -7.45 -0.49
CA TYR A 65 6.73 -6.09 -0.01
C TYR A 65 6.07 -5.79 1.33
N LEU A 66 4.85 -6.28 1.58
CA LEU A 66 4.19 -6.07 2.86
C LEU A 66 4.97 -6.72 3.99
N SER A 67 5.49 -7.93 3.77
CA SER A 67 6.31 -8.67 4.74
C SER A 67 7.62 -7.98 5.10
N HIS A 68 8.16 -7.09 4.27
CA HIS A 68 9.30 -6.23 4.63
C HIS A 68 8.99 -5.26 5.79
N LEU A 69 7.71 -5.02 6.11
CA LEU A 69 7.30 -4.23 7.27
C LEU A 69 7.22 -5.05 8.57
N GLU A 70 7.57 -6.34 8.53
CA GLU A 70 7.54 -7.27 9.66
C GLU A 70 6.18 -7.30 10.39
N TRP A 71 5.09 -7.13 9.65
CA TRP A 71 3.74 -7.01 10.22
C TRP A 71 3.29 -8.22 11.05
N ALA A 72 3.86 -9.41 10.78
CA ALA A 72 3.61 -10.62 11.54
C ALA A 72 4.18 -10.56 12.97
N LYS A 73 5.23 -9.75 13.19
CA LYS A 73 5.81 -9.49 14.51
C LYS A 73 5.13 -8.28 15.17
N ASP A 74 4.83 -7.25 14.37
CA ASP A 74 4.24 -6.00 14.85
C ASP A 74 3.21 -5.44 13.87
N THR A 75 1.93 -5.69 14.16
CA THR A 75 0.82 -5.18 13.36
C THR A 75 0.66 -3.65 13.45
N THR A 76 1.26 -3.00 14.45
CA THR A 76 1.16 -1.55 14.65
C THR A 76 1.93 -0.75 13.60
N MET A 77 2.98 -1.33 13.01
CA MET A 77 3.76 -0.70 11.95
C MET A 77 2.92 -0.43 10.70
N ALA A 78 2.16 -1.43 10.25
CA ALA A 78 1.25 -1.30 9.12
C ALA A 78 0.14 -0.26 9.42
N GLU A 79 -0.38 -0.25 10.64
CA GLU A 79 -1.38 0.72 11.08
C GLU A 79 -0.83 2.16 11.09
N ALA A 80 0.38 2.36 11.58
CA ALA A 80 1.05 3.65 11.60
C ALA A 80 1.30 4.18 10.18
N CYS A 81 1.76 3.32 9.27
CA CYS A 81 1.93 3.66 7.86
C CYS A 81 0.58 4.05 7.23
N TRP A 82 -0.46 3.26 7.45
CA TRP A 82 -1.81 3.56 6.97
C TRP A 82 -2.31 4.93 7.45
N LYS A 83 -2.16 5.25 8.75
CA LYS A 83 -2.56 6.55 9.30
C LYS A 83 -1.83 7.71 8.62
N LYS A 84 -0.52 7.62 8.45
CA LYS A 84 0.28 8.65 7.78
C LYS A 84 -0.08 8.82 6.31
N ILE A 85 -0.35 7.72 5.62
CA ILE A 85 -0.79 7.75 4.21
C ILE A 85 -2.16 8.40 4.09
N LYS A 86 -3.11 8.03 4.97
CA LYS A 86 -4.44 8.65 5.02
C LYS A 86 -4.35 10.16 5.20
N THR A 87 -3.49 10.63 6.10
CA THR A 87 -3.23 12.07 6.27
C THR A 87 -2.60 12.69 5.02
N SER A 88 -1.64 12.01 4.40
CA SER A 88 -0.93 12.51 3.20
C SER A 88 -1.84 12.62 1.97
N LEU A 89 -2.85 11.75 1.87
CA LEU A 89 -3.83 11.74 0.80
C LEU A 89 -5.09 12.56 1.14
N HIS A 90 -5.16 13.15 2.33
CA HIS A 90 -6.30 13.97 2.73
C HIS A 90 -6.49 15.14 1.75
N GLY A 91 -7.72 15.34 1.29
CA GLY A 91 -8.05 16.35 0.26
C GLY A 91 -7.68 15.96 -1.18
N THR A 92 -7.01 14.82 -1.40
CA THR A 92 -6.76 14.29 -2.76
C THR A 92 -7.94 13.43 -3.21
N LYS A 93 -8.45 13.66 -4.42
CA LYS A 93 -9.48 12.79 -5.02
C LYS A 93 -8.87 11.46 -5.44
N VAL A 94 -8.81 10.49 -4.53
CA VAL A 94 -8.34 9.13 -4.82
C VAL A 94 -9.45 8.36 -5.54
N ALA A 95 -9.28 8.15 -6.83
CA ALA A 95 -10.22 7.35 -7.62
C ALA A 95 -10.10 5.86 -7.25
N ARG A 96 -11.22 5.25 -6.84
CA ARG A 96 -11.32 3.80 -6.68
C ARG A 96 -11.44 3.16 -8.07
N LYS A 97 -10.40 2.41 -8.47
CA LYS A 97 -10.38 1.72 -9.77
C LYS A 97 -11.13 0.38 -9.68
N ASN A 98 -11.79 -0.03 -10.75
CA ASN A 98 -12.53 -1.31 -10.79
C ASN A 98 -11.64 -2.53 -10.49
N CYS A 99 -10.38 -2.50 -10.96
CA CYS A 99 -9.41 -3.56 -10.68
C CYS A 99 -9.14 -3.75 -9.17
N TYR A 100 -9.29 -2.70 -8.36
CA TYR A 100 -9.11 -2.78 -6.91
C TYR A 100 -10.22 -3.60 -6.27
N ILE A 101 -11.47 -3.39 -6.72
CA ILE A 101 -12.63 -4.13 -6.22
C ILE A 101 -12.59 -5.59 -6.66
N ILE A 102 -12.18 -5.85 -7.91
CA ILE A 102 -12.00 -7.21 -8.43
C ILE A 102 -10.94 -7.94 -7.60
N SER A 103 -9.77 -7.33 -7.41
CA SER A 103 -8.68 -7.95 -6.63
C SER A 103 -9.09 -8.17 -5.17
N LEU A 104 -9.80 -7.22 -4.55
CA LEU A 104 -10.32 -7.36 -3.20
C LEU A 104 -11.26 -8.57 -3.06
N ARG A 105 -12.17 -8.77 -4.02
CA ARG A 105 -13.08 -9.94 -4.02
C ARG A 105 -12.32 -11.25 -4.12
N ASN A 106 -11.29 -11.30 -4.98
CA ASN A 106 -10.46 -12.49 -5.15
C ASN A 106 -9.62 -12.80 -3.90
N MET A 107 -9.24 -11.77 -3.14
CA MET A 107 -8.48 -11.88 -1.89
C MET A 107 -9.35 -12.15 -0.66
N LYS A 108 -10.66 -12.32 -0.82
CA LYS A 108 -11.56 -12.53 0.32
C LYS A 108 -11.21 -13.85 1.03
N PRO A 109 -10.89 -13.82 2.33
CA PRO A 109 -10.54 -15.02 3.07
C PRO A 109 -11.74 -15.97 3.20
N PRO A 110 -11.51 -17.28 3.36
CA PRO A 110 -12.55 -18.25 3.66
C PRO A 110 -13.34 -17.88 4.93
N SER A 111 -14.62 -18.26 4.99
CA SER A 111 -15.52 -17.98 6.13
C SER A 111 -15.06 -18.57 7.47
N VAL A 112 -14.22 -19.60 7.43
CA VAL A 112 -13.64 -20.27 8.60
C VAL A 112 -12.50 -19.49 9.27
N CYS A 113 -12.01 -18.41 8.66
CA CYS A 113 -10.94 -17.63 9.28
C CYS A 113 -11.47 -16.74 10.42
N HIS A 114 -10.75 -16.70 11.54
CA HIS A 114 -11.04 -15.85 12.71
C HIS A 114 -10.75 -14.36 12.43
N SER A 115 -11.54 -13.73 11.56
CA SER A 115 -11.32 -12.36 11.09
C SER A 115 -11.38 -11.26 12.18
N ARG A 116 -11.78 -11.62 13.41
CA ARG A 116 -11.91 -10.71 14.57
C ARG A 116 -10.83 -10.90 15.63
N ASP A 117 -10.06 -11.99 15.59
CA ASP A 117 -9.00 -12.27 16.56
C ASP A 117 -7.67 -11.74 16.03
N LEU A 118 -7.22 -10.59 16.53
CA LEU A 118 -5.96 -9.96 16.13
C LEU A 118 -4.73 -10.80 16.49
N ASN A 119 -4.82 -11.70 17.48
CA ASN A 119 -3.72 -12.56 17.91
C ASN A 119 -3.60 -13.82 17.04
N ASN A 120 -4.71 -14.26 16.42
CA ASN A 120 -4.76 -15.42 15.52
C ASN A 120 -5.16 -15.05 14.08
N THR A 121 -5.01 -13.78 13.68
CA THR A 121 -5.33 -13.35 12.33
C THR A 121 -4.32 -13.96 11.36
N CYS A 122 -4.77 -14.88 10.49
CA CYS A 122 -3.91 -15.42 9.43
C CYS A 122 -3.49 -14.33 8.44
N GLU A 123 -2.37 -14.56 7.73
CA GLU A 123 -1.82 -13.64 6.73
C GLU A 123 -2.86 -13.15 5.72
N THR A 124 -3.67 -14.06 5.17
CA THR A 124 -4.71 -13.72 4.20
C THR A 124 -5.74 -12.74 4.78
N CYS A 125 -6.18 -12.95 6.02
CA CYS A 125 -7.10 -12.04 6.70
C CYS A 125 -6.47 -10.68 6.99
N PHE A 126 -5.20 -10.66 7.40
CA PHE A 126 -4.47 -9.44 7.65
C PHE A 126 -4.37 -8.61 6.36
N ILE A 127 -3.88 -9.21 5.28
CA ILE A 127 -3.74 -8.57 3.97
C ILE A 127 -5.09 -8.05 3.47
N TYR A 128 -6.13 -8.88 3.53
CA TYR A 128 -7.48 -8.49 3.13
C TYR A 128 -7.99 -7.26 3.91
N LYS A 129 -7.73 -7.22 5.22
CA LYS A 129 -8.10 -6.06 6.07
C LYS A 129 -7.31 -4.79 5.68
N GLN A 130 -6.03 -4.91 5.36
CA GLN A 130 -5.24 -3.76 4.88
C GLN A 130 -5.74 -3.26 3.52
N MET A 131 -6.07 -4.17 2.59
CA MET A 131 -6.68 -3.82 1.31
C MET A 131 -8.01 -3.08 1.49
N LEU A 132 -8.88 -3.57 2.39
CA LEU A 132 -10.12 -2.87 2.74
C LEU A 132 -9.85 -1.44 3.22
N LYS A 133 -8.97 -1.28 4.21
CA LYS A 133 -8.60 0.04 4.74
C LYS A 133 -8.05 0.98 3.68
N PHE A 134 -7.31 0.45 2.71
CA PHE A 134 -6.72 1.22 1.62
C PHE A 134 -7.75 1.65 0.56
N ILE A 135 -8.59 0.71 0.10
CA ILE A 135 -9.57 0.95 -0.96
C ILE A 135 -10.71 1.88 -0.51
N PHE A 136 -11.05 1.82 0.78
CA PHE A 136 -12.10 2.61 1.42
C PHE A 136 -11.53 3.72 2.32
N MET A 137 -10.32 4.21 2.01
CA MET A 137 -9.64 5.26 2.77
C MET A 137 -10.32 6.65 2.68
N VAL A 138 -11.31 6.79 1.78
CA VAL A 138 -12.09 8.01 1.52
C VAL A 138 -13.57 7.73 1.76
#